data_AF-A0A1H3M9N7-F1
#
_entry.id   AF-A0A1H3M9N7-F1
#
_cell.length_a   1.000
_cell.length_b   1.000
_cell.length_c   1.000
_cell.angle_alpha   90.00
_cell.angle_beta   90.00
_cell.angle_gamma   90.00
#
_symmetry.space_group_name_H-M   'P 1'
#
loop_
_entity.id
_entity.type
_entity.pdbx_description
1 polymer ?
#
loop_
_entity_poly.entity_id
_entity_poly.type
_entity_poly.pdbx_seq_one_letter_code
_entity_poly.pdbx_strand_id
1 'polypeptide(L)'
;MKRSVGVIARGIRTPIVSTGDKIEKIVVDSIREAAEMEGFAIRDRDIIGITESVVARAQGNYASADDIKMDIKNKYDGETLGVLFPILSRNRFAVLLKGIARGAKHIVLMLQYPSDEVGNPLVSIEKLDEKEIDPWKDNLTEEEFHKAFGETTHPFTGINYIEYYRSLIETSGAKCTILFSNRPETVLTYTEQVLTCDVHTRLRTKKQLLKAGAKKVYGLDDILTTSMNGNGYNPEYGLLGSNKATEETVKLFPRDSQKVAEQIQTVMKEATGKKVEVLVYGDGAFKDPQGKIWELADPVVSPGYTVGLEGTPNEVKIKYLADNEFADLKGEKLKTAIAEHIKNKKENLAGAMEAQGTTPRKLTDLIGSLCDLTSGSGDKGTPVVYIQGYFDSYIEA
;
A
#
# COMPACT_ATOMS: atom_id res chain seq x y z
N MET A 1 5.03 14.76 -36.88
CA MET A 1 4.81 13.31 -37.18
C MET A 1 3.71 12.84 -36.27
N LYS A 2 2.78 12.02 -36.74
CA LYS A 2 1.71 11.46 -35.91
C LYS A 2 2.35 10.49 -34.91
N ARG A 3 2.31 10.78 -33.60
CA ARG A 3 2.81 9.87 -32.57
C ARG A 3 2.06 8.55 -32.62
N SER A 4 2.81 7.45 -32.72
CA SER A 4 2.29 6.08 -32.78
C SER A 4 2.36 5.35 -31.44
N VAL A 5 3.03 5.95 -30.45
CA VAL A 5 3.24 5.37 -29.12
C VAL A 5 2.57 6.28 -28.09
N GLY A 6 1.66 5.73 -27.28
CA GLY A 6 0.97 6.48 -26.22
C GLY A 6 1.84 6.65 -24.97
N VAL A 7 1.38 6.07 -23.86
CA VAL A 7 2.07 6.10 -22.56
C VAL A 7 3.31 5.22 -22.58
N ILE A 8 4.43 5.73 -22.08
CA ILE A 8 5.68 4.98 -21.90
C ILE A 8 6.09 5.08 -20.43
N ALA A 9 6.26 3.95 -19.76
CA ALA A 9 6.81 3.87 -18.40
C ALA A 9 8.22 3.26 -18.43
N ARG A 10 9.18 3.91 -17.77
CA ARG A 10 10.58 3.46 -17.69
C ARG A 10 11.00 3.32 -16.23
N GLY A 11 11.48 2.13 -15.86
CA GLY A 11 12.20 1.96 -14.60
C GLY A 11 13.58 2.59 -14.71
N ILE A 12 13.85 3.59 -13.89
CA ILE A 12 15.09 4.36 -13.86
C ILE A 12 16.01 3.76 -12.80
N ARG A 13 17.21 3.34 -13.23
CA ARG A 13 18.22 2.85 -12.32
C ARG A 13 18.79 3.99 -11.49
N THR A 14 18.91 3.78 -10.18
CA THR A 14 19.53 4.76 -9.28
C THR A 14 20.72 4.15 -8.55
N PRO A 15 21.63 4.98 -8.01
CA PRO A 15 22.58 4.54 -6.99
C PRO A 15 21.86 3.94 -5.77
N ILE A 16 22.62 3.20 -4.95
CA ILE A 16 22.14 2.68 -3.67
C ILE A 16 21.92 3.86 -2.71
N VAL A 17 20.66 4.20 -2.46
CA VAL A 17 20.26 5.28 -1.53
C VAL A 17 20.65 4.91 -0.10
N SER A 18 21.31 5.81 0.61
CA SER A 18 21.72 5.64 2.01
C SER A 18 21.06 6.69 2.92
N THR A 19 21.07 6.42 4.23
CA THR A 19 20.57 7.38 5.22
C THR A 19 21.29 8.72 5.10
N GLY A 20 20.52 9.81 5.05
CA GLY A 20 21.03 11.18 4.91
C GLY A 20 21.17 11.65 3.46
N ASP A 21 20.95 10.78 2.48
CA ASP A 21 21.01 11.17 1.07
C ASP A 21 19.93 12.17 0.68
N LYS A 22 20.29 13.09 -0.21
CA LYS A 22 19.39 14.05 -0.84
C LYS A 22 18.62 13.38 -1.97
N ILE A 23 17.48 12.77 -1.62
CA ILE A 23 16.71 11.95 -2.54
C ILE A 23 16.28 12.72 -3.79
N GLU A 24 15.96 14.01 -3.65
CA GLU A 24 15.60 14.89 -4.76
C GLU A 24 16.69 15.01 -5.81
N LYS A 25 17.95 15.06 -5.37
CA LYS A 25 19.11 15.15 -6.26
C LYS A 25 19.36 13.82 -6.96
N ILE A 26 19.28 12.71 -6.23
CA ILE A 26 19.46 11.36 -6.79
C ILE A 26 18.44 11.11 -7.90
N VAL A 27 17.16 11.39 -7.64
CA VAL A 27 16.08 11.19 -8.61
C VAL A 27 16.31 12.01 -9.88
N VAL A 28 16.59 13.31 -9.73
CA VAL A 28 16.77 14.20 -10.88
C VAL A 28 18.01 13.86 -11.69
N ASP A 29 19.14 13.60 -11.03
CA ASP A 29 20.39 13.22 -11.69
C ASP A 29 20.22 11.90 -12.46
N SER A 30 19.61 10.87 -11.85
CA SER A 30 19.39 9.57 -12.50
C SER A 30 18.44 9.65 -13.69
N ILE A 31 17.38 10.48 -13.63
CA ILE A 31 16.48 10.68 -14.78
C ILE A 31 17.20 11.41 -15.92
N ARG A 32 18.00 12.43 -15.61
CA ARG A 32 18.75 13.18 -16.63
C ARG A 32 19.80 12.31 -17.31
N GLU A 33 20.54 11.53 -16.54
CA GLU A 33 21.51 10.56 -17.05
C GLU A 33 20.82 9.53 -17.96
N ALA A 34 19.69 8.95 -17.52
CA ALA A 34 18.91 8.01 -18.32
C ALA A 34 18.35 8.68 -19.60
N ALA A 35 17.88 9.92 -19.51
CA ALA A 35 17.37 10.68 -20.65
C ALA A 35 18.45 10.91 -21.72
N GLU A 36 19.67 11.23 -21.29
CA GLU A 36 20.83 11.41 -22.16
C GLU A 36 21.28 10.08 -22.80
N MET A 37 21.43 9.02 -22.00
CA MET A 37 21.92 7.72 -22.48
C MET A 37 20.92 6.99 -23.38
N GLU A 38 19.64 7.02 -23.03
CA GLU A 38 18.57 6.28 -23.73
C GLU A 38 17.84 7.15 -24.78
N GLY A 39 18.22 8.42 -24.91
CA GLY A 39 17.75 9.32 -25.97
C GLY A 39 16.27 9.70 -25.88
N PHE A 40 15.74 10.00 -24.68
CA PHE A 40 14.39 10.54 -24.52
C PHE A 40 14.40 11.97 -23.95
N ALA A 41 13.45 12.79 -24.40
CA ALA A 41 13.32 14.16 -23.91
C ALA A 41 12.45 14.22 -22.65
N ILE A 42 12.83 15.05 -21.68
CA ILE A 42 11.98 15.40 -20.54
C ILE A 42 10.98 16.48 -20.96
N ARG A 43 9.70 16.31 -20.61
CA ARG A 43 8.63 17.21 -21.05
C ARG A 43 7.82 17.73 -19.87
N ASP A 44 7.15 18.84 -20.09
CA ASP A 44 6.13 19.31 -19.16
C ASP A 44 5.04 18.24 -19.02
N ARG A 45 4.53 18.05 -17.78
CA ARG A 45 3.51 17.07 -17.43
C ARG A 45 3.92 15.59 -17.52
N ASP A 46 5.17 15.26 -17.87
CA ASP A 46 5.71 13.93 -17.62
C ASP A 46 5.69 13.64 -16.11
N ILE A 47 5.67 12.37 -15.71
CA ILE A 47 5.47 11.96 -14.31
C ILE A 47 6.69 11.23 -13.78
N ILE A 48 7.11 11.57 -12.57
CA ILE A 48 8.14 10.88 -11.80
C ILE A 48 7.49 10.17 -10.62
N GLY A 49 7.51 8.84 -10.62
CA GLY A 49 7.21 8.03 -9.44
C GLY A 49 8.49 7.69 -8.68
N ILE A 50 8.49 7.80 -7.36
CA ILE A 50 9.54 7.27 -6.49
C ILE A 50 8.95 6.37 -5.40
N THR A 51 9.52 5.19 -5.17
CA THR A 51 9.04 4.30 -4.11
C THR A 51 9.23 4.93 -2.73
N GLU A 52 8.19 4.82 -1.91
CA GLU A 52 8.15 5.12 -0.48
C GLU A 52 9.33 4.49 0.28
N SER A 53 9.76 3.31 -0.17
CA SER A 53 10.84 2.51 0.40
C SER A 53 12.19 3.23 0.37
N VAL A 54 12.53 3.93 -0.72
CA VAL A 54 13.81 4.66 -0.83
C VAL A 54 13.74 6.03 -0.16
N VAL A 55 12.56 6.67 -0.14
CA VAL A 55 12.34 7.90 0.63
C VAL A 55 12.56 7.63 2.12
N ALA A 56 11.93 6.57 2.66
CA ALA A 56 12.09 6.18 4.05
C ALA A 56 13.55 5.81 4.40
N ARG A 57 14.27 5.18 3.46
CA ARG A 57 15.70 4.84 3.62
C ARG A 57 16.57 6.09 3.69
N ALA A 58 16.38 7.05 2.77
CA ALA A 58 17.08 8.33 2.81
C ALA A 58 16.83 9.09 4.12
N GLN A 59 15.62 9.00 4.65
CA GLN A 59 15.25 9.62 5.93
C GLN A 59 15.87 8.94 7.17
N GLY A 60 16.42 7.74 7.03
CA GLY A 60 16.81 6.93 8.18
C GLY A 60 15.63 6.59 9.08
N ASN A 61 14.43 6.42 8.52
CA ASN A 61 13.20 6.23 9.30
C ASN A 61 13.09 4.79 9.82
N TYR A 62 13.92 4.43 10.80
CA TYR A 62 14.02 3.10 11.36
C TYR A 62 13.61 3.04 12.83
N ALA A 63 13.01 1.94 13.25
CA ALA A 63 12.70 1.65 14.65
C ALA A 63 13.04 0.20 14.99
N SER A 64 13.42 -0.03 16.24
CA SER A 64 13.67 -1.37 16.78
C SER A 64 12.41 -1.98 17.41
N ALA A 65 12.43 -3.31 17.59
CA ALA A 65 11.41 -3.98 18.40
C ALA A 65 11.35 -3.43 19.84
N ASP A 66 12.45 -2.91 20.38
CA ASP A 66 12.49 -2.30 21.71
C ASP A 66 11.85 -0.91 21.75
N ASP A 67 11.92 -0.13 20.66
CA ASP A 67 11.18 1.13 20.53
C ASP A 67 9.67 0.87 20.51
N ILE A 68 9.24 -0.14 19.73
CA ILE A 68 7.83 -0.59 19.67
C ILE A 68 7.37 -1.03 21.06
N LYS A 69 8.16 -1.87 21.74
CA LYS A 69 7.90 -2.30 23.12
C LYS A 69 7.70 -1.12 24.06
N MET A 70 8.55 -0.11 23.98
CA MET A 70 8.46 1.06 24.86
C MET A 70 7.13 1.79 24.66
N ASP A 71 6.72 2.00 23.42
CA ASP A 71 5.45 2.66 23.13
C ASP A 71 4.23 1.82 23.52
N ILE A 72 4.30 0.49 23.33
CA ILE A 72 3.26 -0.44 23.81
C ILE A 72 3.10 -0.34 25.33
N LYS A 73 4.20 -0.30 26.09
CA LYS A 73 4.15 -0.11 27.55
C LYS A 73 3.64 1.26 27.99
N ASN A 74 3.84 2.29 27.17
CA ASN A 74 3.31 3.63 27.47
C ASN A 74 1.80 3.71 27.28
N LYS A 75 1.25 2.93 26.33
CA LYS A 75 -0.16 2.94 25.96
C LYS A 75 -1.03 1.92 26.70
N TYR A 76 -0.43 0.81 27.14
CA TYR A 76 -1.10 -0.31 27.79
C TYR A 76 -0.48 -0.64 29.14
N ASP A 77 -1.23 -1.34 30.00
CA ASP A 77 -0.78 -1.65 31.37
C ASP A 77 0.15 -2.88 31.45
N GLY A 78 0.55 -3.44 30.30
CA GLY A 78 1.50 -4.56 30.20
C GLY A 78 0.97 -5.93 30.63
N GLU A 79 -0.33 -6.08 30.91
CA GLU A 79 -0.97 -7.36 31.26
C GLU A 79 -1.36 -8.18 30.01
N THR A 80 -2.66 -8.38 29.76
CA THR A 80 -3.20 -9.09 28.59
C THR A 80 -3.58 -8.10 27.49
N LEU A 81 -2.99 -8.26 26.31
CA LEU A 81 -3.25 -7.43 25.13
C LEU A 81 -3.85 -8.28 24.01
N GLY A 82 -5.01 -7.84 23.49
CA GLY A 82 -5.60 -8.39 22.28
C GLY A 82 -4.90 -7.82 21.07
N VAL A 83 -4.39 -8.67 20.18
CA VAL A 83 -3.72 -8.26 18.94
C VAL A 83 -4.51 -8.82 17.76
N LEU A 84 -5.11 -7.93 16.98
CA LEU A 84 -6.14 -8.30 16.00
C LEU A 84 -5.66 -8.15 14.57
N PHE A 85 -6.01 -9.14 13.77
CA PHE A 85 -6.07 -9.06 12.31
C PHE A 85 -4.76 -8.57 11.64
N PRO A 86 -3.60 -9.13 12.03
CA PRO A 86 -2.37 -8.79 11.33
C PRO A 86 -2.35 -9.36 9.91
N ILE A 87 -1.63 -8.66 9.03
CA ILE A 87 -1.23 -9.25 7.75
C ILE A 87 -0.30 -10.43 8.01
N LEU A 88 -0.56 -11.57 7.36
CA LEU A 88 0.22 -12.80 7.45
C LEU A 88 1.52 -12.65 6.65
N SER A 89 2.51 -11.99 7.25
CA SER A 89 3.78 -11.70 6.61
C SER A 89 4.94 -11.69 7.60
N ARG A 90 6.04 -12.37 7.22
CA ARG A 90 7.33 -12.22 7.91
C ARG A 90 7.91 -10.82 7.74
N ASN A 91 7.70 -10.21 6.59
CA ASN A 91 8.30 -8.93 6.24
C ASN A 91 7.53 -7.77 6.88
N ARG A 92 6.19 -7.80 6.85
CA ARG A 92 5.37 -6.69 7.37
C ARG A 92 5.13 -6.77 8.87
N PHE A 93 5.02 -7.97 9.47
CA PHE A 93 4.52 -8.08 10.85
C PHE A 93 5.45 -8.74 11.87
N ALA A 94 6.46 -9.53 11.49
CA ALA A 94 7.25 -10.29 12.46
C ALA A 94 7.99 -9.40 13.48
N VAL A 95 8.71 -8.37 13.04
CA VAL A 95 9.44 -7.49 13.99
C VAL A 95 8.48 -6.65 14.83
N LEU A 96 7.32 -6.27 14.26
CA LEU A 96 6.26 -5.56 14.98
C LEU A 96 5.72 -6.44 16.11
N LEU A 97 5.32 -7.68 15.80
CA LEU A 97 4.79 -8.63 16.77
C LEU A 97 5.80 -8.94 17.88
N LYS A 98 7.09 -9.05 17.55
CA LYS A 98 8.17 -9.19 18.54
C LYS A 98 8.18 -8.01 19.53
N GLY A 99 8.13 -6.78 19.03
CA GLY A 99 8.08 -5.58 19.88
C GLY A 99 6.80 -5.51 20.73
N ILE A 100 5.65 -5.83 20.13
CA ILE A 100 4.35 -5.89 20.82
C ILE A 100 4.38 -6.93 21.94
N ALA A 101 4.85 -8.15 21.65
CA ALA A 101 4.93 -9.24 22.62
C ALA A 101 5.87 -8.90 23.79
N ARG A 102 7.02 -8.26 23.55
CA ARG A 102 7.91 -7.78 24.63
C ARG A 102 7.28 -6.72 25.53
N GLY A 103 6.21 -6.07 25.06
CA GLY A 103 5.48 -5.02 25.77
C GLY A 103 4.35 -5.52 26.68
N ALA A 104 3.96 -6.79 26.58
CA ALA A 104 2.84 -7.38 27.31
C ALA A 104 3.22 -8.73 27.96
N LYS A 105 2.49 -9.15 29.00
CA LYS A 105 2.69 -10.47 29.63
C LYS A 105 1.96 -11.59 28.89
N HIS A 106 0.84 -11.27 28.26
CA HIS A 106 0.00 -12.23 27.53
C HIS A 106 -0.57 -11.57 26.28
N ILE A 107 -0.37 -12.21 25.13
CA ILE A 107 -0.98 -11.84 23.87
C ILE A 107 -2.14 -12.77 23.56
N VAL A 108 -3.29 -12.19 23.27
CA VAL A 108 -4.43 -12.87 22.64
C VAL A 108 -4.41 -12.48 21.17
N LEU A 109 -3.80 -13.30 20.34
CA LEU A 109 -3.68 -13.08 18.90
C LEU A 109 -4.95 -13.59 18.22
N MET A 110 -5.70 -12.68 17.60
CA MET A 110 -6.90 -13.04 16.84
C MET A 110 -6.67 -12.87 15.35
N LEU A 111 -6.74 -13.97 14.61
CA LEU A 111 -6.55 -14.01 13.16
C LEU A 111 -7.90 -14.01 12.44
N GLN A 112 -7.99 -13.28 11.32
CA GLN A 112 -9.11 -13.40 10.39
C GLN A 112 -8.99 -14.71 9.59
N TYR A 113 -10.12 -15.28 9.21
CA TYR A 113 -10.16 -16.47 8.36
C TYR A 113 -11.35 -16.37 7.38
N PRO A 114 -11.26 -16.93 6.15
CA PRO A 114 -10.20 -17.80 5.64
C PRO A 114 -8.86 -17.11 5.36
N SER A 115 -8.83 -15.79 5.25
CA SER A 115 -7.65 -14.99 4.95
C SER A 115 -7.58 -13.71 5.77
N ASP A 116 -6.41 -13.05 5.78
CA ASP A 116 -6.28 -11.68 6.28
C ASP A 116 -6.94 -10.64 5.34
N GLU A 117 -6.86 -9.37 5.73
CA GLU A 117 -7.45 -8.24 5.00
C GLU A 117 -6.99 -8.13 3.54
N VAL A 118 -5.71 -8.43 3.27
CA VAL A 118 -5.15 -8.34 1.91
C VAL A 118 -5.29 -9.66 1.16
N GLY A 119 -5.78 -10.72 1.79
CA GLY A 119 -6.10 -11.99 1.16
C GLY A 119 -5.05 -13.08 1.34
N ASN A 120 -4.04 -12.93 2.21
CA ASN A 120 -3.15 -14.05 2.53
C ASN A 120 -3.97 -15.15 3.23
N PRO A 121 -4.06 -16.36 2.66
CA PRO A 121 -4.95 -17.39 3.19
C PRO A 121 -4.31 -18.15 4.36
N LEU A 122 -5.13 -18.46 5.36
CA LEU A 122 -4.90 -19.54 6.33
C LEU A 122 -5.47 -20.85 5.80
N VAL A 123 -6.68 -20.79 5.24
CA VAL A 123 -7.40 -21.93 4.65
C VAL A 123 -8.08 -21.50 3.37
N SER A 124 -8.40 -22.46 2.50
CA SER A 124 -9.17 -22.17 1.29
C SER A 124 -10.66 -22.08 1.60
N ILE A 125 -11.43 -21.41 0.74
CA ILE A 125 -12.89 -21.31 0.87
C ILE A 125 -13.53 -22.70 0.75
N GLU A 126 -13.01 -23.56 -0.12
CA GLU A 126 -13.51 -24.93 -0.31
C GLU A 126 -13.37 -25.75 0.97
N LYS A 127 -12.27 -25.58 1.73
CA LYS A 127 -12.12 -26.23 3.03
C LYS A 127 -13.14 -25.74 4.06
N LEU A 128 -13.58 -24.48 3.99
CA LEU A 128 -14.65 -23.99 4.85
C LEU A 128 -15.97 -24.68 4.51
N ASP A 129 -16.29 -24.77 3.22
CA ASP A 129 -17.50 -25.43 2.72
C ASP A 129 -17.52 -26.92 3.11
N GLU A 130 -16.40 -27.63 2.94
CA GLU A 130 -16.25 -29.05 3.32
C GLU A 130 -16.47 -29.31 4.81
N LYS A 131 -16.18 -28.32 5.65
CA LYS A 131 -16.29 -28.40 7.11
C LYS A 131 -17.55 -27.75 7.66
N GLU A 132 -18.37 -27.17 6.78
CA GLU A 132 -19.58 -26.40 7.13
C GLU A 132 -19.31 -25.29 8.16
N ILE A 133 -18.12 -24.65 8.09
CA ILE A 133 -17.71 -23.55 8.98
C ILE A 133 -18.00 -22.21 8.29
N ASP A 134 -18.80 -21.36 8.93
CA ASP A 134 -19.15 -20.01 8.46
C ASP A 134 -18.22 -18.97 9.13
N PRO A 135 -17.23 -18.40 8.41
CA PRO A 135 -16.26 -17.47 8.98
C PRO A 135 -16.87 -16.14 9.47
N TRP A 136 -18.13 -15.86 9.13
CA TRP A 136 -18.84 -14.67 9.57
C TRP A 136 -19.66 -14.90 10.85
N LYS A 137 -19.81 -16.16 11.28
CA LYS A 137 -20.60 -16.54 12.46
C LYS A 137 -19.83 -17.36 13.47
N ASP A 138 -18.89 -18.17 13.04
CA ASP A 138 -18.14 -19.07 13.90
C ASP A 138 -16.91 -18.34 14.47
N ASN A 139 -16.56 -18.70 15.69
CA ASN A 139 -15.32 -18.30 16.33
C ASN A 139 -14.63 -19.59 16.74
N LEU A 140 -13.35 -19.76 16.39
CA LEU A 140 -12.62 -20.97 16.68
C LEU A 140 -11.48 -20.66 17.64
N THR A 141 -11.28 -21.53 18.61
CA THR A 141 -10.01 -21.67 19.31
C THR A 141 -8.97 -22.32 18.39
N GLU A 142 -7.70 -22.24 18.77
CA GLU A 142 -6.62 -22.93 18.04
C GLU A 142 -6.82 -24.45 17.96
N GLU A 143 -7.30 -25.09 19.04
CA GLU A 143 -7.60 -26.53 19.02
C GLU A 143 -8.72 -26.86 18.03
N GLU A 144 -9.81 -26.10 18.02
CA GLU A 144 -10.92 -26.28 17.08
C GLU A 144 -10.49 -26.04 15.64
N PHE A 145 -9.67 -25.02 15.40
CA PHE A 145 -9.12 -24.73 14.08
C PHE A 145 -8.25 -25.88 13.57
N HIS A 146 -7.31 -26.39 14.38
CA HIS A 146 -6.46 -27.53 13.99
C HIS A 146 -7.26 -28.82 13.82
N LYS A 147 -8.28 -29.06 14.64
CA LYS A 147 -9.17 -30.21 14.46
C LYS A 147 -9.94 -30.13 13.14
N ALA A 148 -10.37 -28.93 12.74
CA ALA A 148 -11.10 -28.73 11.50
C ALA A 148 -10.19 -28.83 10.27
N PHE A 149 -9.01 -28.19 10.29
CA PHE A 149 -8.22 -27.94 9.09
C PHE A 149 -6.83 -28.59 9.07
N GLY A 150 -6.36 -29.10 10.20
CA GLY A 150 -5.01 -29.65 10.37
C GLY A 150 -3.93 -28.56 10.40
N GLU A 151 -2.74 -28.90 9.90
CA GLU A 151 -1.68 -27.93 9.64
C GLU A 151 -1.96 -27.13 8.37
N THR A 152 -1.72 -25.82 8.43
CA THR A 152 -1.95 -24.90 7.32
C THR A 152 -0.68 -24.14 6.99
N THR A 153 -0.29 -24.14 5.71
CA THR A 153 0.85 -23.38 5.22
C THR A 153 0.43 -22.41 4.14
N HIS A 154 1.05 -21.23 4.13
CA HIS A 154 0.78 -20.21 3.14
C HIS A 154 1.26 -20.66 1.74
N PRO A 155 0.43 -20.58 0.69
CA PRO A 155 0.70 -21.21 -0.61
C PRO A 155 1.97 -20.69 -1.30
N PHE A 156 2.34 -19.42 -1.09
CA PHE A 156 3.52 -18.84 -1.72
C PHE A 156 4.79 -18.91 -0.88
N THR A 157 4.69 -18.97 0.44
CA THR A 157 5.87 -18.89 1.33
C THR A 157 6.17 -20.22 2.02
N GLY A 158 5.23 -21.16 2.03
CA GLY A 158 5.33 -22.44 2.73
C GLY A 158 5.26 -22.33 4.25
N ILE A 159 4.97 -21.15 4.79
CA ILE A 159 5.03 -20.89 6.24
C ILE A 159 3.69 -21.19 6.89
N ASN A 160 3.74 -21.90 8.01
CA ASN A 160 2.63 -21.96 8.96
C ASN A 160 2.65 -20.70 9.84
N TYR A 161 1.84 -19.70 9.49
CA TYR A 161 1.85 -18.41 10.21
C TYR A 161 1.28 -18.50 11.63
N ILE A 162 0.42 -19.49 11.91
CA ILE A 162 -0.13 -19.73 13.26
C ILE A 162 1.01 -20.12 14.20
N GLU A 163 1.76 -21.16 13.83
CA GLU A 163 2.93 -21.63 14.59
C GLU A 163 4.04 -20.58 14.64
N TYR A 164 4.31 -19.91 13.52
CA TYR A 164 5.35 -18.90 13.44
C TYR A 164 5.09 -17.73 14.39
N TYR A 165 3.85 -17.21 14.43
CA TYR A 165 3.48 -16.13 15.33
C TYR A 165 3.41 -16.56 16.79
N ARG A 166 2.92 -17.79 17.08
CA ARG A 166 3.01 -18.37 18.44
C ARG A 166 4.44 -18.39 18.94
N SER A 167 5.34 -19.00 18.16
CA SER A 167 6.76 -19.11 18.49
C SER A 167 7.38 -17.73 18.72
N LEU A 168 7.07 -16.76 17.87
CA LEU A 168 7.59 -15.40 18.00
C LEU A 168 7.12 -14.69 19.29
N ILE A 169 5.85 -14.86 19.66
CA ILE A 169 5.27 -14.29 20.90
C ILE A 169 5.93 -14.93 22.13
N GLU A 170 6.02 -16.26 22.15
CA GLU A 170 6.53 -17.02 23.30
C GLU A 170 8.04 -16.79 23.50
N THR A 171 8.82 -16.82 22.42
CA THR A 171 10.26 -16.50 22.47
C THR A 171 10.52 -15.03 22.81
N SER A 172 9.55 -14.14 22.60
CA SER A 172 9.61 -12.73 23.03
C SER A 172 9.21 -12.52 24.49
N GLY A 173 8.85 -13.60 25.21
CA GLY A 173 8.59 -13.60 26.65
C GLY A 173 7.14 -13.43 27.07
N ALA A 174 6.18 -13.43 26.13
CA ALA A 174 4.76 -13.34 26.42
C ALA A 174 4.07 -14.71 26.29
N LYS A 175 3.04 -14.95 27.10
CA LYS A 175 2.12 -16.08 26.85
C LYS A 175 1.33 -15.83 25.57
N CYS A 176 0.93 -16.89 24.87
CA CYS A 176 0.18 -16.79 23.62
C CYS A 176 -1.13 -17.59 23.66
N THR A 177 -2.25 -16.92 23.39
CA THR A 177 -3.54 -17.53 23.06
C THR A 177 -3.91 -17.13 21.64
N ILE A 178 -4.25 -18.09 20.78
CA ILE A 178 -4.66 -17.83 19.39
C ILE A 178 -6.16 -18.09 19.24
N LEU A 179 -6.85 -17.18 18.56
CA LEU A 179 -8.27 -17.23 18.22
C LEU A 179 -8.46 -16.95 16.74
N PHE A 180 -9.54 -17.47 16.16
CA PHE A 180 -9.93 -17.22 14.78
C PHE A 180 -11.35 -16.65 14.77
N SER A 181 -11.51 -15.43 14.23
CA SER A 181 -12.80 -14.76 14.14
C SER A 181 -12.73 -13.58 13.18
N ASN A 182 -13.81 -13.30 12.47
CA ASN A 182 -13.98 -12.05 11.72
C ASN A 182 -14.78 -10.99 12.49
N ARG A 183 -15.08 -11.24 13.76
CA ARG A 183 -15.81 -10.35 14.67
C ARG A 183 -14.86 -9.77 15.71
N PRO A 184 -14.44 -8.50 15.59
CA PRO A 184 -13.46 -7.89 16.50
C PRO A 184 -13.84 -8.03 17.98
N GLU A 185 -15.13 -7.95 18.31
CA GLU A 185 -15.65 -8.02 19.67
C GLU A 185 -15.37 -9.37 20.36
N THR A 186 -15.07 -10.43 19.62
CA THR A 186 -14.76 -11.76 20.18
C THR A 186 -13.57 -11.70 21.15
N VAL A 187 -12.59 -10.82 20.92
CA VAL A 187 -11.41 -10.69 21.80
C VAL A 187 -11.78 -10.16 23.20
N LEU A 188 -12.92 -9.48 23.34
CA LEU A 188 -13.31 -8.80 24.58
C LEU A 188 -13.71 -9.78 25.69
N THR A 189 -13.92 -11.06 25.38
CA THR A 189 -14.05 -12.11 26.40
C THR A 189 -12.73 -12.41 27.11
N TYR A 190 -11.59 -11.99 26.54
CA TYR A 190 -10.25 -12.22 27.08
C TYR A 190 -9.58 -10.93 27.60
N THR A 191 -9.83 -9.77 26.98
CA THR A 191 -9.26 -8.49 27.42
C THR A 191 -9.99 -7.28 26.83
N GLU A 192 -10.04 -6.18 27.58
CA GLU A 192 -10.60 -4.90 27.15
C GLU A 192 -9.52 -3.96 26.55
N GLN A 193 -8.27 -4.42 26.46
CA GLN A 193 -7.13 -3.70 25.88
C GLN A 193 -6.78 -4.32 24.52
N VAL A 194 -6.93 -3.57 23.43
CA VAL A 194 -6.86 -4.11 22.07
C VAL A 194 -6.02 -3.24 21.15
N LEU A 195 -5.08 -3.88 20.46
CA LEU A 195 -4.31 -3.33 19.35
C LEU A 195 -4.83 -3.94 18.04
N THR A 196 -5.35 -3.10 17.15
CA THR A 196 -5.82 -3.51 15.82
C THR A 196 -4.70 -3.38 14.79
N CYS A 197 -4.47 -4.42 14.00
CA CYS A 197 -3.37 -4.51 13.02
C CYS A 197 -3.84 -4.56 11.57
N ASP A 198 -5.14 -4.40 11.33
CA ASP A 198 -5.66 -4.16 9.99
C ASP A 198 -5.13 -2.83 9.44
N VAL A 199 -4.99 -2.78 8.13
CA VAL A 199 -4.50 -1.63 7.39
C VAL A 199 -5.68 -0.78 6.98
N HIS A 200 -6.55 -1.23 6.09
CA HIS A 200 -7.56 -0.37 5.45
C HIS A 200 -8.86 -0.26 6.27
N THR A 201 -9.18 -1.29 7.04
CA THR A 201 -10.39 -1.41 7.86
C THR A 201 -10.21 -0.97 9.30
N ARG A 202 -8.98 -0.60 9.71
CA ARG A 202 -8.61 -0.18 11.08
C ARG A 202 -9.60 0.76 11.76
N LEU A 203 -10.07 1.80 11.05
CA LEU A 203 -10.99 2.79 11.62
C LEU A 203 -12.37 2.16 11.94
N ARG A 204 -12.83 1.22 11.12
CA ARG A 204 -14.06 0.46 11.36
C ARG A 204 -13.86 -0.49 12.54
N THR A 205 -12.75 -1.22 12.58
CA THR A 205 -12.43 -2.16 13.65
C THR A 205 -12.34 -1.45 15.01
N LYS A 206 -11.63 -0.31 15.11
CA LYS A 206 -11.58 0.52 16.32
C LYS A 206 -12.97 0.94 16.79
N LYS A 207 -13.83 1.40 15.88
CA LYS A 207 -15.23 1.79 16.18
C LYS A 207 -16.06 0.63 16.70
N GLN A 208 -15.93 -0.56 16.11
CA GLN A 208 -16.65 -1.76 16.55
C GLN A 208 -16.22 -2.18 17.97
N LEU A 209 -14.92 -2.20 18.25
CA LEU A 209 -14.37 -2.53 19.57
C LEU A 209 -14.85 -1.55 20.65
N LEU A 210 -14.74 -0.24 20.40
CA LEU A 210 -15.20 0.78 21.34
C LEU A 210 -16.71 0.67 21.61
N LYS A 211 -17.52 0.43 20.56
CA LYS A 211 -18.97 0.22 20.71
C LYS A 211 -19.29 -1.04 21.53
N ALA A 212 -18.46 -2.07 21.43
CA ALA A 212 -18.61 -3.33 22.16
C ALA A 212 -18.07 -3.28 23.60
N GLY A 213 -17.52 -2.14 24.06
CA GLY A 213 -17.10 -1.93 25.44
C GLY A 213 -15.60 -2.06 25.70
N ALA A 214 -14.76 -2.10 24.66
CA ALA A 214 -13.30 -2.06 24.83
C ALA A 214 -12.86 -0.75 25.53
N LYS A 215 -11.91 -0.85 26.47
CA LYS A 215 -11.45 0.30 27.28
C LYS A 215 -10.26 1.03 26.67
N LYS A 216 -9.31 0.31 26.09
CA LYS A 216 -8.13 0.88 25.41
C LYS A 216 -8.04 0.27 24.03
N VAL A 217 -8.22 1.09 23.00
CA VAL A 217 -8.20 0.65 21.60
C VAL A 217 -7.24 1.53 20.83
N TYR A 218 -6.13 0.95 20.40
CA TYR A 218 -5.19 1.57 19.47
C TYR A 218 -5.06 0.72 18.22
N GLY A 219 -4.53 1.29 17.15
CA GLY A 219 -4.11 0.55 15.96
C GLY A 219 -2.62 0.70 15.72
N LEU A 220 -2.08 -0.03 14.74
CA LEU A 220 -0.70 0.17 14.30
C LEU A 220 -0.42 1.62 13.88
N ASP A 221 -1.44 2.33 13.38
CA ASP A 221 -1.39 3.77 13.09
C ASP A 221 -1.19 4.67 14.32
N ASP A 222 -1.43 4.16 15.52
CA ASP A 222 -1.19 4.92 16.76
C ASP A 222 0.16 4.58 17.43
N ILE A 223 0.89 3.57 16.95
CA ILE A 223 2.15 3.13 17.53
C ILE A 223 3.32 3.77 16.78
N LEU A 224 4.30 4.32 17.50
CA LEU A 224 5.40 5.13 16.98
C LEU A 224 4.94 6.33 16.13
N THR A 225 3.92 7.04 16.62
CA THR A 225 3.51 8.36 16.09
C THR A 225 4.45 9.48 16.51
N THR A 226 5.29 9.23 17.52
CA THR A 226 6.40 10.09 17.94
C THR A 226 7.65 9.24 18.17
N SER A 227 8.81 9.88 18.17
CA SER A 227 10.06 9.21 18.56
C SER A 227 10.00 8.82 20.03
N MET A 228 10.46 7.61 20.35
CA MET A 228 10.49 7.07 21.71
C MET A 228 11.87 7.27 22.34
N ASN A 229 12.93 7.03 21.58
CA ASN A 229 14.31 7.17 22.06
C ASN A 229 15.28 7.65 20.96
N GLY A 230 14.84 8.61 20.14
CA GLY A 230 15.60 9.09 18.98
C GLY A 230 15.44 8.22 17.72
N ASN A 231 14.63 7.17 17.79
CA ASN A 231 14.26 6.34 16.65
C ASN A 231 13.34 7.09 15.66
N GLY A 232 13.21 6.52 14.45
CA GLY A 232 12.23 6.92 13.45
C GLY A 232 10.79 6.75 13.94
N TYR A 233 9.88 7.51 13.36
CA TYR A 233 8.46 7.53 13.68
C TYR A 233 7.65 8.01 12.46
N ASN A 234 6.35 7.76 12.47
CA ASN A 234 5.43 8.29 11.47
C ASN A 234 4.16 8.85 12.15
N PRO A 235 3.93 10.17 12.12
CA PRO A 235 2.82 10.79 12.85
C PRO A 235 1.44 10.45 12.28
N GLU A 236 1.36 10.05 11.00
CA GLU A 236 0.09 9.76 10.32
C GLU A 236 -0.25 8.26 10.29
N TYR A 237 0.78 7.43 10.11
CA TYR A 237 0.62 6.00 9.84
C TYR A 237 1.27 5.10 10.89
N GLY A 238 1.97 5.65 11.88
CA GLY A 238 2.62 4.87 12.93
C GLY A 238 3.49 3.74 12.37
N LEU A 239 3.11 2.50 12.69
CA LEU A 239 3.73 1.26 12.20
C LEU A 239 3.17 0.75 10.86
N LEU A 240 2.08 1.28 10.33
CA LEU A 240 1.54 0.85 9.03
C LEU A 240 2.54 1.15 7.90
N GLY A 241 2.59 0.25 6.91
CA GLY A 241 3.56 0.34 5.80
C GLY A 241 5.00 0.03 6.19
N SER A 242 5.26 -0.41 7.42
CA SER A 242 6.60 -0.81 7.84
C SER A 242 7.07 -2.09 7.17
N ASN A 243 8.37 -2.19 6.93
CA ASN A 243 9.03 -3.36 6.36
C ASN A 243 10.21 -3.79 7.23
N LYS A 244 10.47 -5.09 7.29
CA LYS A 244 11.62 -5.65 7.98
C LYS A 244 12.92 -5.10 7.38
N ALA A 245 13.77 -4.54 8.25
CA ALA A 245 15.11 -4.08 7.88
C ALA A 245 16.19 -5.06 8.38
N THR A 246 16.03 -5.54 9.61
CA THR A 246 16.85 -6.61 10.20
C THR A 246 15.95 -7.55 11.02
N GLU A 247 16.51 -8.52 11.75
CA GLU A 247 15.73 -9.35 12.68
C GLU A 247 15.13 -8.59 13.87
N GLU A 248 15.65 -7.39 14.17
CA GLU A 248 15.26 -6.58 15.34
C GLU A 248 14.79 -5.18 14.97
N THR A 249 14.88 -4.78 13.69
CA THR A 249 14.52 -3.43 13.25
C THR A 249 13.61 -3.44 12.02
N VAL A 250 12.77 -2.41 11.94
CA VAL A 250 11.93 -2.10 10.79
C VAL A 250 12.30 -0.76 10.20
N LYS A 251 12.09 -0.64 8.89
CA LYS A 251 11.98 0.64 8.19
C LYS A 251 10.51 1.03 8.18
N LEU A 252 10.21 2.19 8.74
CA LEU A 252 8.85 2.74 8.78
C LEU A 252 8.49 3.36 7.43
N PHE A 253 7.20 3.54 7.18
CA PHE A 253 6.69 4.29 6.05
C PHE A 253 7.22 5.74 6.06
N PRO A 254 7.51 6.37 4.90
CA PRO A 254 8.13 7.69 4.88
C PRO A 254 7.23 8.75 5.50
N ARG A 255 7.86 9.79 6.04
CA ARG A 255 7.20 11.02 6.48
C ARG A 255 7.43 12.15 5.47
N ASP A 256 6.70 13.25 5.56
CA ASP A 256 6.90 14.44 4.72
C ASP A 256 6.93 14.16 3.21
N SER A 257 6.24 13.10 2.75
CA SER A 257 6.29 12.65 1.35
C SER A 257 5.79 13.72 0.37
N GLN A 258 4.82 14.53 0.80
CA GLN A 258 4.34 15.67 0.03
C GLN A 258 5.47 16.66 -0.28
N LYS A 259 6.24 17.04 0.75
CA LYS A 259 7.39 17.93 0.61
C LYS A 259 8.47 17.33 -0.30
N VAL A 260 8.70 16.03 -0.21
CA VAL A 260 9.65 15.32 -1.08
C VAL A 260 9.21 15.42 -2.55
N ALA A 261 7.94 15.17 -2.86
CA ALA A 261 7.41 15.27 -4.23
C ALA A 261 7.55 16.69 -4.79
N GLU A 262 7.18 17.71 -4.02
CA GLU A 262 7.30 19.12 -4.40
C GLU A 262 8.77 19.56 -4.60
N GLN A 263 9.68 19.06 -3.75
CA GLN A 263 11.10 19.35 -3.87
C GLN A 263 11.70 18.73 -5.13
N ILE A 264 11.36 17.47 -5.45
CA ILE A 264 11.78 16.83 -6.71
C ILE A 264 11.27 17.63 -7.92
N GLN A 265 10.01 18.06 -7.92
CA GLN A 265 9.46 18.90 -9.00
C GLN A 265 10.24 20.20 -9.16
N THR A 266 10.58 20.85 -8.03
CA THR A 266 11.36 22.09 -8.01
C THR A 266 12.75 21.88 -8.60
N VAL A 267 13.49 20.89 -8.11
CA VAL A 267 14.86 20.58 -8.57
C VAL A 267 14.86 20.16 -10.04
N MET A 268 13.87 19.39 -10.49
CA MET A 268 13.73 19.03 -11.91
C MET A 268 13.49 20.27 -12.78
N LYS A 269 12.61 21.18 -12.34
CA LYS A 269 12.32 22.42 -13.06
C LYS A 269 13.53 23.33 -13.13
N GLU A 270 14.30 23.45 -12.06
CA GLU A 270 15.56 24.22 -12.05
C GLU A 270 16.60 23.62 -13.01
N ALA A 271 16.73 22.30 -13.03
CA ALA A 271 17.73 21.61 -13.85
C ALA A 271 17.37 21.55 -15.35
N THR A 272 16.08 21.57 -15.70
CA THR A 272 15.62 21.28 -17.08
C THR A 272 14.68 22.33 -17.67
N GLY A 273 14.16 23.25 -16.85
CA GLY A 273 13.10 24.18 -17.23
C GLY A 273 11.71 23.52 -17.36
N LYS A 274 11.57 22.22 -17.10
CA LYS A 274 10.33 21.45 -17.29
C LYS A 274 9.55 21.27 -16.01
N LYS A 275 8.23 21.51 -16.07
CA LYS A 275 7.32 21.25 -14.96
C LYS A 275 6.72 19.84 -15.11
N VAL A 276 7.40 18.87 -14.53
CA VAL A 276 6.93 17.47 -14.39
C VAL A 276 5.95 17.35 -13.22
N GLU A 277 5.18 16.27 -13.16
CA GLU A 277 4.45 15.86 -11.96
C GLU A 277 5.23 14.78 -11.20
N VAL A 278 5.06 14.72 -9.88
CA VAL A 278 5.81 13.79 -9.02
C VAL A 278 4.88 13.12 -8.03
N LEU A 279 5.07 11.83 -7.77
CA LEU A 279 4.45 11.11 -6.67
C LEU A 279 5.47 10.24 -5.94
N VAL A 280 5.36 10.18 -4.63
CA VAL A 280 5.87 9.06 -3.83
C VAL A 280 4.80 7.97 -3.89
N TYR A 281 5.15 6.77 -4.32
CA TYR A 281 4.21 5.64 -4.44
C TYR A 281 4.61 4.52 -3.48
N GLY A 282 3.63 3.86 -2.86
CA GLY A 282 3.76 2.60 -2.14
C GLY A 282 3.23 1.42 -2.96
N ASP A 283 2.78 0.37 -2.30
CA ASP A 283 2.19 -0.81 -2.96
C ASP A 283 1.10 -0.43 -3.98
N GLY A 284 1.19 -1.02 -5.17
CA GLY A 284 0.21 -0.87 -6.24
C GLY A 284 -0.94 -1.85 -6.05
N ALA A 285 -2.17 -1.35 -5.85
CA ALA A 285 -3.38 -2.10 -5.52
C ALA A 285 -3.84 -3.14 -6.60
N PHE A 286 -2.98 -4.09 -6.94
CA PHE A 286 -3.20 -5.19 -7.86
C PHE A 286 -3.56 -6.44 -7.06
N LYS A 287 -4.56 -7.20 -7.55
CA LYS A 287 -4.91 -8.50 -7.00
C LYS A 287 -4.30 -9.60 -7.84
N ASP A 288 -3.44 -10.40 -7.25
CA ASP A 288 -2.86 -11.54 -7.93
C ASP A 288 -3.95 -12.58 -8.25
N PRO A 289 -4.01 -13.12 -9.48
CA PRO A 289 -5.08 -14.02 -9.88
C PRO A 289 -4.92 -15.45 -9.33
N GLN A 290 -3.74 -15.83 -8.81
CA GLN A 290 -3.46 -17.19 -8.34
C GLN A 290 -3.79 -17.35 -6.86
N GLY A 291 -3.20 -16.52 -6.01
CA GLY A 291 -3.39 -16.50 -4.56
C GLY A 291 -4.57 -15.63 -4.11
N LYS A 292 -5.10 -14.78 -5.01
CA LYS A 292 -6.17 -13.80 -4.68
C LYS A 292 -5.73 -12.83 -3.58
N ILE A 293 -4.44 -12.52 -3.52
CA ILE A 293 -3.81 -11.59 -2.59
C ILE A 293 -3.70 -10.23 -3.27
N TRP A 294 -4.08 -9.17 -2.56
CA TRP A 294 -3.85 -7.80 -2.95
C TRP A 294 -2.42 -7.39 -2.56
N GLU A 295 -1.67 -6.86 -3.51
CA GLU A 295 -0.43 -6.12 -3.24
C GLU A 295 -0.83 -4.72 -2.74
N LEU A 296 -1.35 -4.65 -1.51
CA LEU A 296 -1.82 -3.40 -0.88
C LEU A 296 -1.68 -3.47 0.64
N ALA A 297 -0.47 -3.76 1.11
CA ALA A 297 -0.14 -3.81 2.53
C ALA A 297 0.24 -2.43 3.10
N ASP A 298 0.56 -1.47 2.23
CA ASP A 298 0.75 -0.08 2.61
C ASP A 298 -0.58 0.63 2.93
N PRO A 299 -0.59 1.65 3.81
CA PRO A 299 -1.81 2.32 4.24
C PRO A 299 -2.45 3.21 3.15
N VAL A 300 -1.67 3.62 2.14
CA VAL A 300 -2.09 4.42 0.99
C VAL A 300 -1.18 4.11 -0.20
N VAL A 301 -1.70 4.23 -1.43
CA VAL A 301 -0.90 4.07 -2.66
C VAL A 301 0.08 5.22 -2.86
N SER A 302 -0.27 6.44 -2.44
CA SER A 302 0.63 7.59 -2.54
C SER A 302 0.52 8.50 -1.31
N PRO A 303 1.55 8.58 -0.46
CA PRO A 303 1.58 9.50 0.68
C PRO A 303 1.91 10.96 0.33
N GLY A 304 2.28 11.25 -0.92
CA GLY A 304 2.58 12.61 -1.34
C GLY A 304 2.77 12.74 -2.83
N TYR A 305 2.22 13.79 -3.41
CA TYR A 305 2.19 13.99 -4.86
C TYR A 305 1.96 15.46 -5.23
N THR A 306 2.37 15.85 -6.44
CA THR A 306 2.17 17.22 -6.92
C THR A 306 0.71 17.43 -7.36
N VAL A 307 0.22 18.67 -7.23
CA VAL A 307 -1.18 19.08 -7.49
C VAL A 307 -1.70 18.64 -8.87
N GLY A 308 -0.83 18.51 -9.87
CA GLY A 308 -1.23 18.10 -11.21
C GLY A 308 -1.67 16.64 -11.33
N LEU A 309 -1.54 15.84 -10.25
CA LEU A 309 -2.03 14.47 -10.10
C LEU A 309 -3.33 14.39 -9.26
N GLU A 310 -3.91 15.51 -8.85
CA GLU A 310 -5.21 15.53 -8.18
C GLU A 310 -6.35 15.16 -9.13
N GLY A 311 -7.35 14.47 -8.59
CA GLY A 311 -8.58 14.11 -9.31
C GLY A 311 -8.55 12.74 -9.96
N THR A 312 -9.39 12.56 -10.98
CA THR A 312 -9.63 11.29 -11.67
C THR A 312 -9.48 11.50 -13.18
N PRO A 313 -9.12 10.46 -13.96
CA PRO A 313 -9.13 10.57 -15.41
C PRO A 313 -10.49 11.06 -15.94
N ASN A 314 -10.46 12.00 -16.88
CA ASN A 314 -11.64 12.53 -17.57
C ASN A 314 -11.51 12.32 -19.08
N GLU A 315 -11.59 11.06 -19.51
CA GLU A 315 -11.47 10.66 -20.93
C GLU A 315 -12.82 10.29 -21.53
N VAL A 316 -12.99 10.57 -22.83
CA VAL A 316 -14.18 10.18 -23.58
C VAL A 316 -13.95 8.80 -24.19
N LYS A 317 -14.99 7.95 -24.19
CA LYS A 317 -14.89 6.63 -24.79
C LYS A 317 -14.91 6.72 -26.32
N ILE A 318 -13.73 6.78 -26.94
CA ILE A 318 -13.55 6.85 -28.40
C ILE A 318 -14.37 5.76 -29.12
N LYS A 319 -14.34 4.52 -28.61
CA LYS A 319 -15.12 3.41 -29.17
C LYS A 319 -16.63 3.64 -29.07
N TYR A 320 -17.12 4.18 -27.95
CA TYR A 320 -18.54 4.50 -27.80
C TYR A 320 -18.97 5.57 -28.80
N LEU A 321 -18.19 6.64 -28.94
CA LEU A 321 -18.45 7.71 -29.93
C LEU A 321 -18.46 7.14 -31.35
N ALA A 322 -17.50 6.28 -31.68
CA ALA A 322 -17.40 5.65 -33.00
C ALA A 322 -18.58 4.70 -33.29
N ASP A 323 -18.99 3.89 -32.32
CA ASP A 323 -20.04 2.88 -32.49
C ASP A 323 -21.46 3.45 -32.37
N ASN A 324 -21.65 4.64 -31.77
CA ASN A 324 -22.98 5.23 -31.51
C ASN A 324 -23.15 6.60 -32.17
N GLU A 325 -22.46 7.64 -31.69
CA GLU A 325 -22.69 9.03 -32.15
C GLU A 325 -22.23 9.27 -33.60
N PHE A 326 -21.17 8.58 -34.02
CA PHE A 326 -20.55 8.74 -35.33
C PHE A 326 -20.55 7.43 -36.14
N ALA A 327 -21.49 6.54 -35.89
CA ALA A 327 -21.57 5.21 -36.52
C ALA A 327 -21.59 5.25 -38.06
N ASP A 328 -22.14 6.32 -38.64
CA ASP A 328 -22.21 6.52 -40.09
C ASP A 328 -20.91 7.05 -40.71
N LEU A 329 -19.96 7.52 -39.88
CA LEU A 329 -18.70 8.09 -40.35
C LEU A 329 -17.60 7.03 -40.45
N LYS A 330 -16.71 7.17 -41.44
CA LYS A 330 -15.56 6.28 -41.65
C LYS A 330 -14.30 7.06 -42.02
N GLY A 331 -13.14 6.44 -41.82
CA GLY A 331 -11.84 6.99 -42.22
C GLY A 331 -11.55 8.36 -41.58
N GLU A 332 -11.01 9.30 -42.37
CA GLU A 332 -10.66 10.63 -41.86
C GLU A 332 -11.86 11.46 -41.38
N LYS A 333 -13.08 11.21 -41.89
CA LYS A 333 -14.29 11.90 -41.41
C LYS A 333 -14.63 11.52 -39.97
N LEU A 334 -14.57 10.23 -39.65
CA LEU A 334 -14.78 9.73 -38.28
C LEU A 334 -13.72 10.29 -37.33
N LYS A 335 -12.46 10.25 -37.77
CA LYS A 335 -11.33 10.76 -36.99
C LYS A 335 -11.45 12.26 -36.69
N THR A 336 -11.92 13.05 -37.66
CA THR A 336 -12.16 14.49 -37.49
C THR A 336 -13.30 14.75 -36.51
N ALA A 337 -14.43 14.03 -36.65
CA ALA A 337 -15.57 14.17 -35.75
C ALA A 337 -15.22 13.81 -34.29
N ILE A 338 -14.51 12.70 -34.08
CA ILE A 338 -14.02 12.30 -32.74
C ILE A 338 -13.06 13.36 -32.19
N ALA A 339 -12.17 13.91 -33.02
CA ALA A 339 -11.23 14.93 -32.58
C ALA A 339 -11.92 16.24 -32.17
N GLU A 340 -12.93 16.67 -32.90
CA GLU A 340 -13.75 17.84 -32.55
C GLU A 340 -14.54 17.59 -31.26
N HIS A 341 -15.09 16.39 -31.08
CA HIS A 341 -15.80 16.02 -29.86
C HIS A 341 -14.90 16.07 -28.62
N ILE A 342 -13.69 15.50 -28.73
CA ILE A 342 -12.71 15.50 -27.64
C ILE A 342 -12.29 16.93 -27.27
N LYS A 343 -12.17 17.85 -28.24
CA LYS A 343 -11.86 19.26 -27.98
C LYS A 343 -13.00 20.00 -27.27
N ASN A 344 -14.24 19.64 -27.58
CA ASN A 344 -15.43 20.34 -27.09
C ASN A 344 -16.05 19.68 -25.83
N LYS A 345 -15.45 18.62 -25.30
CA LYS A 345 -15.96 17.90 -24.13
C LYS A 345 -16.00 18.80 -22.89
N LYS A 346 -16.95 18.52 -21.99
CA LYS A 346 -17.04 19.22 -20.69
C LYS A 346 -15.90 18.81 -19.75
N GLU A 347 -15.48 19.73 -18.88
CA GLU A 347 -14.46 19.48 -17.85
C GLU A 347 -14.84 18.39 -16.83
N ASN A 348 -16.13 18.08 -16.70
CA ASN A 348 -16.61 16.96 -15.88
C ASN A 348 -17.65 16.14 -16.65
N LEU A 349 -17.31 14.91 -16.99
CA LEU A 349 -18.17 13.97 -17.70
C LEU A 349 -18.87 12.98 -16.76
N ALA A 350 -18.77 13.15 -15.43
CA ALA A 350 -19.41 12.25 -14.47
C ALA A 350 -20.92 12.13 -14.74
N GLY A 351 -21.37 10.91 -15.05
CA GLY A 351 -22.78 10.60 -15.34
C GLY A 351 -23.23 10.82 -16.79
N ALA A 352 -22.36 11.33 -17.68
CA ALA A 352 -22.66 11.41 -19.10
C ALA A 352 -22.67 10.02 -19.75
N MET A 353 -23.55 9.77 -20.74
CA MET A 353 -23.62 8.47 -21.44
C MET A 353 -22.28 8.09 -22.08
N GLU A 354 -21.57 9.07 -22.63
CA GLU A 354 -20.23 8.95 -23.21
C GLU A 354 -19.11 8.63 -22.20
N ALA A 355 -19.38 8.76 -20.90
CA ALA A 355 -18.50 8.36 -19.80
C ALA A 355 -18.97 7.06 -19.08
N GLN A 356 -20.09 6.45 -19.50
CA GLN A 356 -20.61 5.24 -18.85
C GLN A 356 -19.61 4.08 -18.94
N GLY A 357 -19.21 3.55 -17.78
CA GLY A 357 -18.39 2.34 -17.63
C GLY A 357 -16.90 2.58 -17.36
N THR A 358 -16.50 3.77 -16.90
CA THR A 358 -15.26 3.94 -16.13
C THR A 358 -15.66 4.11 -14.66
N THR A 359 -15.08 3.31 -13.76
CA THR A 359 -15.19 3.62 -12.33
C THR A 359 -14.15 4.70 -12.06
N PRO A 360 -14.52 5.92 -11.63
CA PRO A 360 -13.54 6.98 -11.44
C PRO A 360 -12.57 6.57 -10.33
N ARG A 361 -11.33 6.29 -10.72
CA ARG A 361 -10.21 6.02 -9.80
C ARG A 361 -9.36 7.27 -9.69
N LYS A 362 -8.77 7.50 -8.52
CA LYS A 362 -7.82 8.60 -8.36
C LYS A 362 -6.63 8.38 -9.27
N LEU A 363 -6.13 9.45 -9.87
CA LEU A 363 -4.94 9.39 -10.72
C LEU A 363 -3.76 8.78 -9.97
N THR A 364 -3.56 9.17 -8.70
CA THR A 364 -2.50 8.63 -7.84
C THR A 364 -2.57 7.11 -7.65
N ASP A 365 -3.77 6.55 -7.56
CA ASP A 365 -3.95 5.10 -7.36
C ASP A 365 -3.63 4.33 -8.65
N LEU A 366 -3.99 4.89 -9.81
CA LEU A 366 -3.71 4.32 -11.13
C LEU A 366 -2.22 4.43 -11.47
N ILE A 367 -1.64 5.61 -11.30
CA ILE A 367 -0.25 5.90 -11.61
C ILE A 367 0.67 5.19 -10.61
N GLY A 368 0.34 5.20 -9.32
CA GLY A 368 1.09 4.46 -8.30
C GLY A 368 1.12 2.96 -8.60
N SER A 369 -0.02 2.37 -8.98
CA SER A 369 -0.07 0.97 -9.44
C SER A 369 0.77 0.72 -10.70
N LEU A 370 0.77 1.65 -11.65
CA LEU A 370 1.64 1.57 -12.84
C LEU A 370 3.13 1.63 -12.46
N CYS A 371 3.49 2.52 -11.54
CA CYS A 371 4.86 2.63 -11.03
C CYS A 371 5.29 1.33 -10.35
N ASP A 372 4.46 0.80 -9.44
CA ASP A 372 4.78 -0.42 -8.70
C ASP A 372 4.93 -1.64 -9.62
N LEU A 373 4.03 -1.81 -10.59
CA LEU A 373 4.16 -2.85 -11.63
C LEU A 373 5.43 -2.68 -12.47
N THR A 374 5.87 -1.45 -12.70
CA THR A 374 7.08 -1.14 -13.48
C THR A 374 8.35 -1.41 -12.68
N SER A 375 8.41 -1.02 -11.40
CA SER A 375 9.56 -1.33 -10.53
C SER A 375 9.61 -2.81 -10.16
N GLY A 376 8.45 -3.42 -9.96
CA GLY A 376 8.27 -4.78 -9.45
C GLY A 376 8.66 -4.93 -7.98
N SER A 377 8.32 -6.08 -7.40
CA SER A 377 8.51 -6.41 -5.99
C SER A 377 9.95 -6.79 -5.59
N GLY A 378 10.91 -6.74 -6.52
CA GLY A 378 12.29 -7.14 -6.32
C GLY A 378 13.26 -5.97 -6.40
N ASP A 379 14.44 -6.11 -5.78
CA ASP A 379 15.51 -5.10 -5.83
C ASP A 379 16.22 -5.11 -7.19
N LYS A 380 15.55 -4.58 -8.22
CA LYS A 380 16.09 -4.41 -9.58
C LYS A 380 16.92 -3.14 -9.74
N GLY A 381 17.12 -2.40 -8.64
CA GLY A 381 17.79 -1.10 -8.65
C GLY A 381 17.02 -0.01 -9.39
N THR A 382 15.72 -0.19 -9.66
CA THR A 382 14.85 0.79 -10.35
C THR A 382 13.75 1.36 -9.45
N PRO A 383 14.09 2.06 -8.35
CA PRO A 383 13.12 2.62 -7.40
C PRO A 383 12.40 3.88 -7.92
N VAL A 384 12.80 4.37 -9.09
CA VAL A 384 12.23 5.55 -9.75
C VAL A 384 11.59 5.12 -11.06
N VAL A 385 10.40 5.62 -11.36
CA VAL A 385 9.69 5.37 -12.61
C VAL A 385 9.45 6.69 -13.32
N TYR A 386 9.86 6.78 -14.58
CA TYR A 386 9.61 7.94 -15.43
C TYR A 386 8.53 7.60 -16.46
N ILE A 387 7.42 8.33 -16.43
CA ILE A 387 6.25 8.09 -17.29
C ILE A 387 6.06 9.27 -18.22
N GLN A 388 5.96 8.97 -19.52
CA GLN A 388 5.73 9.97 -20.56
C GLN A 388 4.39 9.79 -21.24
N GLY A 389 3.74 10.92 -21.52
CA GLY A 389 2.50 10.97 -22.29
C GLY A 389 1.27 10.38 -21.61
N TYR A 390 1.28 10.30 -20.28
CA TYR A 390 0.15 9.81 -19.50
C TYR A 390 -1.11 10.68 -19.72
N PHE A 391 -0.93 11.99 -19.90
CA PHE A 391 -2.02 12.95 -20.07
C PHE A 391 -2.29 13.31 -21.53
N ASP A 392 -1.60 12.69 -22.49
CA ASP A 392 -1.73 13.04 -23.89
C ASP A 392 -3.10 12.62 -24.42
N SER A 393 -3.71 13.50 -25.19
CA SER A 393 -4.99 13.21 -25.83
C SER A 393 -4.83 12.51 -27.18
N TYR A 394 -5.85 11.77 -27.63
CA TYR A 394 -5.89 11.16 -28.97
C TYR A 394 -5.67 12.16 -30.12
N ILE A 395 -5.97 13.44 -29.87
CA ILE A 395 -5.82 14.54 -30.82
C ILE A 395 -4.45 15.21 -30.78
N GLU A 396 -3.64 14.93 -29.76
CA GLU A 396 -2.32 15.53 -29.55
C GLU A 396 -1.27 14.69 -30.28
N ALA A 397 -0.40 15.39 -31.02
CA ALA A 397 0.46 14.80 -32.03
C ALA A 397 1.72 14.13 -31.49
#